data_AF-A0A8B7JSM0-F1
#
_entry.id   AF-A0A8B7JSM0-F1
#
_cell.length_a   1.000
_cell.length_b   1.000
_cell.length_c   1.000
_cell.angle_alpha   90.00
_cell.angle_beta   90.00
_cell.angle_gamma   90.00
#
_symmetry.space_group_name_H-M   'P 1'
#
loop_
_entity.id
_entity.type
_entity.pdbx_description
1 polymer ?
#
loop_
_entity_poly.entity_id
_entity_poly.type
_entity_poly.pdbx_seq_one_letter_code
_entity_poly.pdbx_strand_id
1 'polypeptide(L)'
;MLRRLEKRILVDLPSKEARQAMIRHWLPALSNSGGVELRTELDYGLLGQETDGYSGSDIKLVCKEAAMRPVRKIFNALENHQPGNSNLPMIRLDTITTADFLDVIAHTKPSAKNLSQKYTAWQREFESV
;
A
#
# COMPACT_ATOMS: atom_id res chain seq x y z
N MET A 1 9.83 27.11 19.10
CA MET A 1 8.42 27.57 19.14
C MET A 1 7.55 26.58 19.94
N LEU A 2 7.94 26.23 21.18
CA LEU A 2 7.25 25.20 21.99
C LEU A 2 6.22 25.79 22.98
N ARG A 3 6.34 27.08 23.29
CA ARG A 3 5.51 27.78 24.29
C ARG A 3 4.05 28.00 23.87
N ARG A 4 3.75 28.04 22.57
CA ARG A 4 2.39 28.28 22.03
C ARG A 4 1.67 27.01 21.57
N LEU A 5 2.29 25.83 21.76
CA LEU A 5 1.73 24.52 21.45
C LEU A 5 1.50 23.77 22.76
N GLU A 6 0.32 23.99 23.34
CA GLU A 6 -0.04 23.54 24.70
C GLU A 6 -0.29 22.02 24.77
N LYS A 7 -0.85 21.44 23.70
CA LYS A 7 -1.09 20.00 23.56
C LYS A 7 -0.11 19.39 22.56
N ARG A 8 0.56 18.33 22.98
CA ARG A 8 1.56 17.59 22.18
C ARG A 8 1.16 16.12 22.18
N ILE A 9 0.86 15.62 20.99
CA ILE A 9 0.37 14.26 20.78
C ILE A 9 1.33 13.60 19.78
N LEU A 10 1.91 12.47 20.16
CA LEU A 10 2.64 11.63 19.22
C LEU A 10 1.63 10.85 18.38
N VAL A 11 1.75 10.98 17.06
CA VAL A 11 1.07 10.11 16.10
C VAL A 11 2.07 9.06 15.67
N ASP A 12 1.99 7.88 16.27
CA ASP A 12 2.91 6.78 16.00
C ASP A 12 2.55 6.03 14.70
N LEU A 13 3.40 5.07 14.32
CA LEU A 13 3.14 4.16 13.21
C LEU A 13 1.83 3.38 13.42
N PRO A 14 1.11 3.05 12.33
CA PRO A 14 -0.15 2.33 12.43
C PRO A 14 0.04 0.94 13.04
N SER A 15 -0.91 0.52 13.90
CA SER A 15 -0.96 -0.86 14.41
C SER A 15 -1.19 -1.87 13.29
N LYS A 16 -1.04 -3.17 13.58
CA LYS A 16 -1.36 -4.25 12.64
C LYS A 16 -2.78 -4.07 12.08
N GLU A 17 -3.77 -3.90 12.95
CA GLU A 17 -5.19 -3.74 12.60
C GLU A 17 -5.43 -2.49 11.76
N ALA A 18 -4.76 -1.38 12.11
CA ALA A 18 -4.82 -0.17 11.31
C ALA A 18 -4.24 -0.39 9.90
N ARG A 19 -3.08 -1.07 9.77
CA ARG A 19 -2.51 -1.42 8.47
C ARG A 19 -3.45 -2.33 7.66
N GLN A 20 -4.08 -3.32 8.29
CA GLN A 20 -5.09 -4.16 7.63
C GLN A 20 -6.23 -3.33 7.06
N ALA A 21 -6.79 -2.42 7.87
CA ALA A 21 -7.86 -1.53 7.46
C ALA A 21 -7.42 -0.61 6.31
N MET A 22 -6.20 -0.09 6.35
CA MET A 22 -5.63 0.74 5.29
C MET A 22 -5.46 -0.04 3.98
N ILE A 23 -4.92 -1.26 4.03
CA ILE A 23 -4.78 -2.13 2.85
C ILE A 23 -6.15 -2.45 2.27
N ARG A 24 -7.13 -2.79 3.11
CA ARG A 24 -8.51 -3.04 2.67
C ARG A 24 -9.17 -1.81 2.05
N HIS A 25 -8.86 -0.62 2.54
CA HIS A 25 -9.36 0.64 2.00
C HIS A 25 -8.79 0.94 0.61
N TRP A 26 -7.47 0.84 0.44
CA TRP A 26 -6.80 1.15 -0.82
C TRP A 26 -6.93 0.04 -1.87
N LEU A 27 -7.02 -1.21 -1.42
CA LEU A 27 -7.06 -2.40 -2.27
C LEU A 27 -8.14 -3.38 -1.76
N PRO A 28 -9.43 -3.00 -1.88
CA PRO A 28 -10.55 -3.86 -1.49
C PRO A 28 -10.68 -5.06 -2.44
N ALA A 29 -11.44 -6.08 -2.01
CA ALA A 29 -11.69 -7.30 -2.79
C ALA A 29 -12.27 -7.02 -4.20
N LEU A 30 -13.07 -5.96 -4.32
CA LEU A 30 -13.59 -5.47 -5.58
C LEU A 30 -13.56 -3.94 -5.58
N SER A 31 -12.97 -3.35 -6.61
CA SER A 31 -12.97 -1.91 -6.86
C SER A 31 -13.48 -1.63 -8.28
N ASN A 32 -14.47 -0.75 -8.40
CA ASN A 32 -15.08 -0.37 -9.68
C ASN A 32 -14.93 1.13 -9.96
N SER A 33 -13.76 1.68 -9.62
CA SER A 33 -13.49 3.11 -9.81
C SER A 33 -13.27 3.43 -11.29
N GLY A 34 -13.93 4.47 -11.80
CA GLY A 34 -13.72 4.96 -13.17
C GLY A 34 -14.11 4.00 -14.29
N GLY A 35 -15.01 3.04 -14.02
CA GLY A 35 -15.47 2.06 -15.01
C GLY A 35 -14.52 0.88 -15.23
N VAL A 36 -13.46 0.78 -14.42
CA VAL A 36 -12.50 -0.33 -14.45
C VAL A 36 -12.73 -1.21 -13.23
N GLU A 37 -12.99 -2.49 -13.48
CA GLU A 37 -13.13 -3.50 -12.43
C GLU A 37 -11.76 -4.08 -12.06
N LEU A 38 -11.38 -3.95 -10.78
CA LEU A 38 -10.19 -4.56 -10.21
C LEU A 38 -10.59 -5.51 -9.08
N ARG A 39 -10.23 -6.78 -9.22
CA ARG A 39 -10.47 -7.83 -8.23
C ARG A 39 -9.20 -8.13 -7.46
N THR A 40 -9.34 -8.37 -6.17
CA THR A 40 -8.22 -8.78 -5.31
C THR A 40 -8.62 -9.93 -4.39
N GLU A 41 -7.67 -10.85 -4.18
CA GLU A 41 -7.78 -12.00 -3.27
C GLU A 41 -6.62 -11.92 -2.27
N LEU A 42 -6.84 -11.10 -1.24
CA LEU A 42 -5.82 -10.73 -0.27
C LEU A 42 -6.15 -11.28 1.11
N ASP A 43 -5.16 -11.93 1.74
CA ASP A 43 -5.16 -12.19 3.17
C ASP A 43 -4.71 -10.92 3.90
N TYR A 44 -5.67 -10.04 4.20
CA TYR A 44 -5.40 -8.82 4.96
C TYR A 44 -4.73 -9.11 6.30
N GLY A 45 -5.07 -10.23 6.95
CA GLY A 45 -4.52 -10.67 8.22
C GLY A 45 -2.99 -10.78 8.18
N LEU A 46 -2.51 -11.57 7.22
CA LEU A 46 -1.10 -11.75 6.90
C LEU A 46 -0.45 -10.45 6.44
N LEU A 47 -1.07 -9.72 5.51
CA LEU A 47 -0.47 -8.49 4.97
C LEU A 47 -0.27 -7.40 6.03
N GLY A 48 -1.16 -7.30 7.02
CA GLY A 48 -0.96 -6.38 8.16
C GLY A 48 0.24 -6.75 9.03
N GLN A 49 0.59 -8.03 9.10
CA GLN A 49 1.77 -8.53 9.81
C GLN A 49 3.05 -8.29 9.01
N GLU A 50 3.05 -8.62 7.72
CA GLU A 50 4.22 -8.47 6.84
C GLU A 50 4.60 -7.00 6.61
N THR A 51 3.65 -6.08 6.78
CA THR A 51 3.88 -4.63 6.67
C THR A 51 4.28 -3.96 7.98
N ASP A 52 4.91 -4.68 8.90
CA ASP A 52 5.34 -4.11 10.17
C ASP A 52 6.40 -3.00 10.02
N GLY A 53 6.16 -1.88 10.69
CA GLY A 53 6.98 -0.67 10.60
C GLY A 53 6.70 0.23 9.39
N TYR A 54 5.71 -0.10 8.56
CA TYR A 54 5.30 0.74 7.42
C TYR A 54 4.47 1.92 7.92
N SER A 55 4.76 3.11 7.39
CA SER A 55 3.90 4.28 7.56
C SER A 55 2.65 4.18 6.68
N GLY A 56 1.67 5.05 6.92
CA GLY A 56 0.48 5.10 6.08
C GLY A 56 0.77 5.40 4.60
N SER A 57 1.80 6.21 4.33
CA SER A 57 2.26 6.52 2.98
C SER A 57 2.91 5.30 2.31
N ASP A 58 3.68 4.52 3.07
CA ASP A 58 4.30 3.29 2.56
C ASP A 58 3.22 2.26 2.18
N ILE A 59 2.20 2.06 3.03
CA ILE A 59 1.06 1.17 2.73
C ILE A 59 0.35 1.59 1.44
N LYS A 60 0.06 2.89 1.30
CA LYS A 60 -0.58 3.43 0.09
C LYS A 60 0.26 3.17 -1.16
N LEU A 61 1.59 3.36 -1.06
CA LEU A 61 2.51 3.11 -2.16
C LEU A 61 2.51 1.62 -2.58
N VAL A 62 2.60 0.71 -1.61
CA VAL A 62 2.56 -0.73 -1.87
C VAL A 62 1.25 -1.13 -2.56
N CYS A 63 0.11 -0.65 -2.06
CA CYS A 63 -1.19 -0.94 -2.66
C CYS A 63 -1.28 -0.44 -4.11
N LYS A 64 -0.73 0.75 -4.37
CA LYS A 64 -0.66 1.32 -5.72
C LYS A 64 0.22 0.48 -6.65
N GLU A 65 1.41 0.06 -6.20
CA GLU A 65 2.30 -0.76 -7.02
C GLU A 65 1.72 -2.15 -7.29
N ALA A 66 1.05 -2.76 -6.31
CA ALA A 66 0.30 -4.00 -6.51
C ALA A 66 -0.82 -3.82 -7.55
N ALA A 67 -1.59 -2.73 -7.46
CA ALA A 67 -2.63 -2.39 -8.44
C ALA A 67 -2.09 -2.18 -9.87
N MET A 68 -0.85 -1.72 -10.00
CA MET A 68 -0.22 -1.49 -11.31
C MET A 68 0.32 -2.77 -11.97
N ARG A 69 0.51 -3.88 -11.25
CA ARG A 69 0.98 -5.14 -11.84
C ARG A 69 0.14 -5.63 -13.03
N PRO A 70 -1.19 -5.81 -12.91
CA PRO A 70 -2.01 -6.26 -14.04
C PRO A 70 -1.99 -5.25 -15.20
N VAL A 71 -1.92 -3.96 -14.89
CA VAL A 71 -1.83 -2.89 -15.89
C VAL A 71 -0.53 -3.02 -16.70
N ARG A 72 0.63 -3.22 -16.04
CA ARG A 72 1.92 -3.40 -16.71
C ARG A 72 1.93 -4.64 -17.62
N LYS A 73 1.27 -5.74 -17.23
CA LYS A 73 1.13 -6.94 -18.08
C LYS A 73 0.36 -6.63 -19.37
N ILE A 74 -0.73 -5.88 -19.27
CA ILE A 74 -1.52 -5.45 -20.44
C ILE A 74 -0.67 -4.60 -21.37
N PHE A 75 0.02 -3.59 -20.85
CA PHE A 75 0.89 -2.74 -21.68
C PHE A 75 1.95 -3.56 -22.40
N ASN A 76 2.63 -4.48 -21.72
CA ASN A 76 3.61 -5.38 -22.34
C ASN A 76 2.97 -6.25 -23.43
N ALA A 77 1.75 -6.74 -23.25
CA ALA A 77 1.04 -7.52 -24.27
C ALA A 77 0.67 -6.69 -25.50
N LEU A 78 0.26 -5.43 -25.30
CA LEU A 78 -0.07 -4.49 -26.38
C LEU A 78 1.16 -4.07 -27.18
N GLU A 79 2.29 -3.78 -26.52
CA GLU A 79 3.54 -3.40 -27.19
C GLU A 79 4.11 -4.53 -28.05
N ASN A 80 3.95 -5.78 -27.62
CA ASN A 80 4.42 -6.96 -28.34
C ASN A 80 3.43 -7.44 -29.43
N HIS A 81 2.29 -6.78 -29.61
CA HIS A 81 1.28 -7.18 -30.57
C HIS A 81 1.71 -6.85 -32.01
N GLN A 82 1.86 -7.86 -32.86
CA GLN A 82 2.23 -7.67 -34.27
C GLN A 82 1.04 -7.18 -35.12
N PRO A 83 1.25 -6.23 -36.05
CA PRO A 83 0.22 -5.72 -36.95
C PRO A 83 -0.12 -6.81 -37.99
N GLY A 84 -1.12 -7.62 -37.69
CA GLY A 84 -1.56 -8.74 -38.56
C GLY A 84 -2.48 -9.73 -37.86
N ASN A 85 -2.52 -9.71 -36.51
CA ASN A 85 -3.45 -10.52 -35.73
C ASN A 85 -4.72 -9.69 -35.42
N SER A 86 -5.85 -10.01 -36.06
CA SER A 86 -7.07 -9.19 -36.02
C SER A 86 -7.86 -9.25 -34.72
N ASN A 87 -7.41 -10.05 -33.75
CA ASN A 87 -8.08 -10.20 -32.45
C ASN A 87 -7.34 -9.36 -31.41
N LEU A 88 -7.84 -8.14 -31.16
CA LEU A 88 -7.47 -7.40 -29.96
C LEU A 88 -7.79 -8.27 -28.73
N PRO A 89 -6.81 -8.57 -27.86
CA PRO A 89 -7.09 -9.34 -26.66
C PRO A 89 -8.12 -8.59 -25.82
N MET A 90 -9.16 -9.29 -25.34
CA MET A 90 -10.13 -8.70 -24.42
C MET A 90 -9.37 -8.27 -23.15
N ILE A 91 -9.15 -6.96 -23.02
CA ILE A 91 -8.35 -6.39 -21.93
C ILE A 91 -9.17 -6.47 -20.65
N ARG A 92 -8.82 -7.42 -19.78
CA ARG A 92 -9.30 -7.51 -18.41
C ARG A 92 -8.10 -7.51 -17.47
N LEU A 93 -8.23 -6.82 -16.34
CA LEU A 93 -7.20 -6.84 -15.32
C LEU A 93 -7.20 -8.20 -14.64
N ASP A 94 -6.02 -8.80 -14.51
CA ASP A 94 -5.84 -9.99 -13.68
C ASP A 94 -6.23 -9.69 -12.23
N THR A 95 -6.70 -10.72 -11.53
CA THR A 95 -6.94 -10.64 -10.08
C THR A 95 -5.60 -10.53 -9.35
N ILE A 96 -5.49 -9.57 -8.44
CA ILE A 96 -4.28 -9.37 -7.64
C ILE A 96 -4.33 -10.31 -6.44
N THR A 97 -3.28 -11.11 -6.27
CA THR A 97 -3.18 -12.09 -5.18
C THR A 97 -2.33 -11.59 -4.02
N THR A 98 -2.40 -12.30 -2.89
CA THR A 98 -1.50 -12.05 -1.75
C THR A 98 -0.02 -12.18 -2.17
N ALA A 99 0.32 -13.15 -3.03
CA ALA A 99 1.70 -13.33 -3.51
C ALA A 99 2.20 -12.10 -4.30
N ASP A 100 1.36 -11.52 -5.15
CA ASP A 100 1.70 -10.29 -5.88
C ASP A 100 2.02 -9.13 -4.93
N PHE A 101 1.26 -9.01 -3.85
CA PHE A 101 1.50 -8.00 -2.83
C PHE A 101 2.79 -8.26 -2.06
N LEU A 102 3.08 -9.52 -1.71
CA LEU A 102 4.30 -9.92 -1.02
C LEU A 102 5.57 -9.64 -1.86
N ASP A 103 5.50 -9.83 -3.17
CA ASP A 103 6.60 -9.44 -4.05
C ASP A 103 6.84 -7.93 -4.06
N VAL A 104 5.77 -7.11 -3.99
CA VAL A 104 5.89 -5.65 -4.00
C VAL A 104 6.53 -5.15 -2.71
N ILE A 105 6.17 -5.70 -1.56
CA ILE A 105 6.78 -5.31 -0.28
C ILE A 105 8.27 -5.66 -0.23
N ALA A 106 8.70 -6.73 -0.90
CA ALA A 106 10.13 -7.09 -0.99
C ALA A 106 10.97 -5.97 -1.65
N HIS A 107 10.34 -5.16 -2.49
CA HIS A 107 10.97 -4.05 -3.20
C HIS A 107 10.61 -2.65 -2.64
N THR A 108 9.71 -2.59 -1.66
CA THR A 108 9.20 -1.33 -1.09
C THR A 108 9.47 -1.30 0.41
N LYS A 109 10.64 -0.81 0.84
CA LYS A 109 11.06 -0.81 2.25
C LYS A 109 10.32 0.26 3.08
N PRO A 110 10.09 0.05 4.40
CA PRO A 110 9.45 1.04 5.26
C PRO A 110 10.34 2.28 5.42
N SER A 111 9.73 3.47 5.31
CA SER A 111 10.46 4.74 5.34
C SER A 111 10.70 5.27 6.76
N ALA A 112 9.81 4.95 7.70
CA ALA A 112 9.77 5.58 9.01
C ALA A 112 10.24 4.69 10.18
N LYS A 113 10.63 3.44 9.91
CA LYS A 113 10.99 2.45 10.95
C LYS A 113 12.06 2.94 11.93
N ASN A 114 13.07 3.66 11.44
CA ASN A 114 14.19 4.14 12.26
C ASN A 114 13.92 5.46 13.00
N LEU A 115 12.77 6.11 12.76
CA LEU A 115 12.45 7.41 13.36
C LEU A 115 11.65 7.27 14.66
N SER A 116 10.97 6.13 14.87
CA SER A 116 10.09 5.90 16.02
C SER A 116 10.81 6.16 17.36
N GLN A 117 12.02 5.61 17.56
CA GLN A 117 12.79 5.79 18.80
C GLN A 117 13.09 7.27 19.09
N LYS A 118 13.43 8.06 18.07
CA LYS A 118 13.70 9.49 18.21
C LYS A 118 12.45 10.24 18.66
N TYR A 119 11.29 9.89 18.10
CA TYR A 119 10.02 10.54 18.45
C TYR A 119 9.51 10.12 19.82
N THR A 120 9.68 8.86 20.21
CA THR A 120 9.36 8.40 21.57
C THR A 120 10.25 9.10 22.61
N ALA A 121 11.54 9.25 22.34
CA ALA A 121 12.44 9.98 23.23
C ALA A 121 12.01 11.45 23.38
N TRP A 122 11.68 12.12 22.26
CA TRP A 122 11.18 13.48 22.27
C TRP A 122 9.85 13.62 23.03
N GLN A 123 8.92 12.67 22.87
CA GLN A 123 7.66 12.67 23.62
C GLN A 123 7.92 12.61 25.12
N ARG A 124 8.78 11.69 25.60
CA ARG A 124 9.07 11.58 27.04
C ARG A 124 9.63 12.87 27.65
N GLU A 125 10.37 13.65 26.88
CA GLU A 125 10.98 14.91 27.35
C GLU A 125 9.98 16.08 27.31
N PHE A 126 9.05 16.07 26.36
CA PHE A 126 8.24 17.25 26.01
C PHE A 126 6.73 17.02 26.01
N GLU A 127 6.21 15.85 26.41
CA GLU A 127 4.77 15.60 26.42
C GLU A 127 4.01 16.56 27.35
N SER A 128 2.77 16.82 26.98
CA SER A 128 1.88 17.64 27.81
C SER A 128 1.39 16.79 28.97
N VAL A 129 1.59 17.27 30.21
CA VAL A 129 0.93 16.73 31.42
C VAL A 129 -0.59 16.97 31.33
#